data_AF-A0A2U9IL00-F1
#
_entry.id   AF-A0A2U9IL00-F1
#
_cell.length_a   1.000
_cell.length_b   1.000
_cell.length_c   1.000
_cell.angle_alpha   90.00
_cell.angle_beta   90.00
_cell.angle_gamma   90.00
#
_symmetry.space_group_name_H-M   'P 1'
#
loop_
_entity.id
_entity.type
_entity.pdbx_description
1 polymer ?
#
loop_
_entity_poly.entity_id
_entity_poly.type
_entity_poly.pdbx_seq_one_letter_code
_entity_poly.pdbx_strand_id
1 'polypeptide(L)'
;MSLVEEAFKEFISNIVIILPVIIITVIGYVIIIILSHFIFSPFSLIENFVLGLTLSYSASASLGYYLYKKIDVFLSYLGPSTISGLILGLFFLIFSILRIPIISLMLDALALAFNFLLLPSIYRGKIDVGETIDWISRSISLDFISFLILYILCLFSFYPVIDIITISVSSILSYLMRIRI
;
A
#
# COMPACT_ATOMS: atom_id res chain seq x y z
N MET A 1 -16.57 9.00 -16.63
CA MET A 1 -15.25 9.44 -16.14
C MET A 1 -14.41 8.20 -15.90
N SER A 2 -13.08 8.22 -16.09
CA SER A 2 -12.26 7.04 -15.80
C SER A 2 -12.06 6.90 -14.28
N LEU A 3 -11.97 5.67 -13.74
CA LEU A 3 -11.77 5.42 -12.30
C LEU A 3 -10.51 6.12 -11.77
N VAL A 4 -9.47 6.14 -12.61
CA VAL A 4 -8.20 6.81 -12.33
C VAL A 4 -8.39 8.32 -12.20
N GLU A 5 -9.20 8.92 -13.08
CA GLU A 5 -9.52 10.33 -13.03
C GLU A 5 -10.36 10.69 -11.79
N GLU A 6 -11.28 9.81 -11.37
CA GLU A 6 -12.03 9.95 -10.12
C GLU A 6 -11.09 9.93 -8.91
N ALA A 7 -10.23 8.90 -8.81
CA ALA A 7 -9.25 8.79 -7.73
C ALA A 7 -8.32 10.02 -7.67
N PHE A 8 -7.87 10.51 -8.82
CA PHE A 8 -6.99 11.68 -8.90
C PHE A 8 -7.69 12.98 -8.51
N LYS A 9 -8.94 13.20 -8.94
CA LYS A 9 -9.72 14.38 -8.55
C LYS A 9 -10.05 14.39 -7.06
N GLU A 10 -10.39 13.23 -6.50
CA GLU A 10 -10.61 13.10 -5.05
C GLU A 10 -9.36 13.38 -4.25
N PHE A 11 -8.21 12.89 -4.73
CA PHE A 11 -6.90 13.18 -4.15
C PHE A 11 -6.59 14.68 -4.14
N ILE A 12 -6.68 15.37 -5.30
CA ILE A 12 -6.38 16.81 -5.40
C ILE A 12 -7.32 17.64 -4.53
N SER A 13 -8.61 17.28 -4.51
CA SER A 13 -9.62 18.03 -3.74
C SER A 13 -9.50 17.83 -2.22
N ASN A 14 -8.73 16.85 -1.74
CA ASN A 14 -8.62 16.51 -0.33
C ASN A 14 -7.15 16.34 0.10
N ILE A 15 -6.40 17.44 0.12
CA ILE A 15 -4.99 17.48 0.55
C ILE A 15 -4.74 16.85 1.94
N VAL A 16 -5.76 16.82 2.79
CA VAL A 16 -5.70 16.22 4.13
C VAL A 16 -5.53 14.68 4.09
N ILE A 17 -5.90 14.01 2.99
CA ILE A 17 -5.60 12.58 2.76
C ILE A 17 -4.09 12.31 2.79
N ILE A 18 -3.30 13.28 2.36
CA ILE A 18 -1.86 13.16 2.13
C ILE A 18 -1.08 13.32 3.45
N LEU A 19 -1.57 14.17 4.35
CA LEU A 19 -0.88 14.48 5.61
C LEU A 19 -0.49 13.24 6.43
N PRO A 20 -1.39 12.26 6.70
CA PRO A 20 -1.00 11.06 7.44
C PRO A 20 0.02 10.20 6.68
N VAL A 21 -0.07 10.15 5.35
CA VAL A 21 0.92 9.45 4.51
C VAL A 21 2.29 10.07 4.70
N ILE A 22 2.41 11.40 4.62
CA ILE A 22 3.69 12.12 4.84
C ILE A 22 4.27 11.78 6.23
N ILE A 23 3.45 11.87 7.28
CA ILE A 23 3.91 11.64 8.65
C ILE A 23 4.44 10.21 8.79
N ILE A 24 3.68 9.22 8.31
CA ILE A 24 4.03 7.81 8.44
C ILE A 24 5.26 7.47 7.58
N THR A 25 5.32 7.94 6.32
CA THR A 25 6.46 7.67 5.44
C THR A 25 7.74 8.30 5.97
N VAL A 26 7.70 9.55 6.44
CA VAL A 26 8.88 10.21 7.05
C VAL A 26 9.36 9.44 8.28
N ILE A 27 8.46 9.03 9.18
CA ILE A 27 8.83 8.22 10.36
C ILE A 27 9.46 6.90 9.91
N GLY A 28 8.85 6.21 8.95
CA GLY A 28 9.36 4.95 8.40
C GLY A 28 10.76 5.09 7.81
N TYR A 29 10.98 6.10 6.98
CA TYR A 29 12.30 6.37 6.40
C TYR A 29 13.34 6.72 7.46
N VAL A 30 12.99 7.50 8.48
CA VAL A 30 13.90 7.78 9.60
C VAL A 30 14.30 6.50 10.33
N ILE A 31 13.35 5.59 10.58
CA ILE A 31 13.65 4.29 11.20
C ILE A 31 14.59 3.48 10.31
N ILE A 32 14.33 3.40 9.00
CA ILE A 32 15.20 2.68 8.05
C ILE A 32 16.61 3.27 8.02
N ILE A 33 16.76 4.60 8.02
CA ILE A 33 18.06 5.27 8.09
C ILE A 33 18.80 4.89 9.37
N ILE A 34 18.09 4.85 10.51
CA ILE A 34 18.69 4.45 11.79
C ILE A 34 19.14 2.99 11.75
N LEU A 35 18.29 2.08 11.24
CA LEU A 35 18.63 0.65 11.13
C LEU A 35 19.86 0.42 10.26
N SER A 36 19.89 1.03 9.08
CA SER A 36 20.97 0.89 8.10
C SER A 36 22.31 1.47 8.57
N HIS A 37 22.29 2.56 9.35
CA HIS A 37 23.53 3.24 9.79
C HIS A 37 24.05 2.76 11.15
N PHE A 38 23.17 2.37 12.08
CA PHE A 38 23.55 2.07 13.45
C PHE A 38 23.55 0.59 13.80
N ILE A 39 22.99 -0.29 12.96
CA ILE A 39 22.87 -1.72 13.27
C ILE A 39 23.52 -2.60 12.21
N PHE A 40 24.58 -3.34 12.59
CA PHE A 40 25.27 -4.25 11.68
C PHE A 40 24.45 -5.51 11.34
N SER A 41 24.66 -5.97 10.10
CA SER A 41 24.51 -7.29 9.46
C SER A 41 23.21 -8.12 9.62
N PRO A 42 22.77 -8.68 10.77
CA PRO A 42 21.51 -9.44 10.79
C PRO A 42 20.23 -8.58 10.85
N PHE A 43 20.34 -7.30 11.24
CA PHE A 43 19.17 -6.41 11.36
C PHE A 43 18.75 -5.74 10.05
N SER A 44 19.56 -5.82 8.98
CA SER A 44 19.20 -5.29 7.66
C SER A 44 17.94 -5.94 7.09
N LEU A 45 17.66 -7.19 7.47
CA LEU A 45 16.45 -7.90 7.04
C LEU A 45 15.18 -7.32 7.65
N ILE A 46 15.29 -6.64 8.80
CA ILE A 46 14.15 -5.98 9.47
C ILE A 46 13.66 -4.79 8.66
N GLU A 47 14.51 -4.17 7.84
CA GLU A 47 14.14 -3.04 6.99
C GLU A 47 12.98 -3.39 6.04
N ASN A 48 12.92 -4.63 5.54
CA ASN A 48 11.81 -5.11 4.71
C ASN A 48 10.48 -5.08 5.46
N PHE A 49 10.47 -5.45 6.73
CA PHE A 49 9.26 -5.39 7.59
C PHE A 49 8.89 -3.95 7.93
N VAL A 50 9.87 -3.09 8.20
CA VAL A 50 9.61 -1.66 8.44
C VAL A 50 9.01 -1.00 7.19
N LEU A 51 9.55 -1.32 6.01
CA LEU A 51 9.02 -0.81 4.75
C LEU A 51 7.58 -1.31 4.51
N GLY A 52 7.33 -2.61 4.69
CA GLY A 52 5.99 -3.19 4.57
C GLY A 52 4.97 -2.56 5.52
N LEU A 53 5.34 -2.36 6.78
CA LEU A 53 4.50 -1.68 7.78
C LEU A 53 4.24 -0.22 7.42
N THR A 54 5.29 0.51 6.99
CA THR A 54 5.19 1.92 6.61
C THR A 54 4.22 2.11 5.44
N LEU A 55 4.35 1.30 4.39
CA LEU A 55 3.46 1.36 3.23
C LEU A 55 2.03 0.96 3.59
N SER A 56 1.85 -0.10 4.38
CA SER A 56 0.52 -0.57 4.81
C SER A 56 -0.20 0.45 5.68
N TYR A 57 0.47 1.04 6.68
CA TYR A 57 -0.12 2.07 7.54
C TYR A 57 -0.44 3.34 6.77
N SER A 58 0.45 3.76 5.86
CA SER A 58 0.21 4.92 5.01
C SER A 58 -1.03 4.73 4.15
N ALA A 59 -1.12 3.58 3.47
CA ALA A 59 -2.26 3.21 2.64
C ALA A 59 -3.57 3.09 3.43
N SER A 60 -3.49 2.55 4.64
CA SER A 60 -4.65 2.43 5.53
C SER A 60 -5.11 3.80 6.00
N ALA A 61 -4.19 4.69 6.39
CA ALA A 61 -4.54 6.02 6.87
C ALA A 61 -5.15 6.90 5.77
N SER A 62 -4.61 6.83 4.54
CA SER A 62 -5.19 7.55 3.40
C SER A 62 -6.60 7.05 3.07
N LEU A 63 -6.79 5.73 3.04
CA LEU A 63 -8.10 5.12 2.77
C LEU A 63 -9.11 5.41 3.90
N GLY A 64 -8.70 5.31 5.16
CA GLY A 64 -9.55 5.62 6.31
C GLY A 64 -10.03 7.06 6.30
N TYR A 65 -9.14 8.02 6.00
CA TYR A 65 -9.55 9.41 5.83
C TYR A 65 -10.48 9.58 4.63
N TYR A 66 -10.19 8.95 3.49
CA TYR A 66 -11.04 9.03 2.31
C TYR A 66 -12.49 8.61 2.62
N LEU A 67 -12.67 7.48 3.31
CA LEU A 67 -13.97 6.89 3.61
C LEU A 67 -14.75 7.64 4.70
N TYR A 68 -14.07 8.12 5.75
CA TYR A 68 -14.74 8.63 6.94
C TYR A 68 -14.46 10.09 7.26
N LYS A 69 -13.61 10.76 6.46
CA LYS A 69 -13.15 12.15 6.63
C LYS A 69 -12.59 12.44 8.02
N LYS A 70 -12.00 11.41 8.64
CA LYS A 70 -11.47 11.42 10.01
C LYS A 70 -10.16 10.67 10.06
N ILE A 71 -9.12 11.31 10.61
CA ILE A 71 -7.76 10.75 10.67
C ILE A 71 -7.70 9.63 11.71
N ASP A 72 -8.38 9.75 12.83
CA ASP A 72 -8.36 8.78 13.93
C ASP A 72 -8.99 7.42 13.59
N VAL A 73 -9.78 7.32 12.52
CA VAL A 73 -10.45 6.07 12.14
C VAL A 73 -9.48 4.96 11.79
N PHE A 74 -8.29 5.27 11.25
CA PHE A 74 -7.30 4.22 10.95
C PHE A 74 -6.85 3.47 12.22
N LEU A 75 -6.94 4.10 13.41
CA LEU A 75 -6.56 3.47 14.68
C LEU A 75 -7.40 2.23 14.96
N SER A 76 -8.67 2.25 14.57
CA SER A 76 -9.59 1.10 14.68
C SER A 76 -9.19 -0.06 13.77
N TYR A 77 -8.39 0.19 12.73
CA TYR A 77 -7.92 -0.79 11.74
C TYR A 77 -6.42 -1.06 11.84
N LEU A 78 -5.75 -0.60 12.91
CA LEU A 78 -4.31 -0.80 13.11
C LEU A 78 -3.93 -2.29 13.13
N GLY A 79 -4.68 -3.13 13.84
CA GLY A 79 -4.40 -4.57 13.93
C GLY A 79 -4.36 -5.24 12.56
N PRO A 80 -5.43 -5.17 11.75
CA PRO A 80 -5.44 -5.67 10.39
C PRO A 80 -4.36 -5.04 9.49
N SER A 81 -4.12 -3.72 9.60
CA SER A 81 -3.08 -3.04 8.82
C SER A 81 -1.67 -3.53 9.18
N THR A 82 -1.44 -3.86 10.45
CA THR A 82 -0.18 -4.44 10.94
C THR A 82 0.04 -5.81 10.31
N ILE A 83 -0.98 -6.68 10.35
CA ILE A 83 -0.91 -8.02 9.74
C ILE A 83 -0.60 -7.90 8.24
N SER A 84 -1.32 -7.03 7.53
CA SER A 84 -1.09 -6.78 6.10
C SER A 84 0.34 -6.29 5.83
N GLY A 85 0.85 -5.38 6.67
CA GLY A 85 2.21 -4.84 6.55
C GLY A 85 3.30 -5.88 6.85
N LEU A 86 3.08 -6.78 7.81
CA LEU A 86 4.00 -7.89 8.08
C LEU A 86 4.03 -8.90 6.93
N ILE A 87 2.87 -9.23 6.35
CA ILE A 87 2.79 -10.10 5.17
C ILE A 87 3.52 -9.46 3.99
N LEU A 88 3.29 -8.17 3.75
CA LEU A 88 3.98 -7.42 2.70
C LEU A 88 5.51 -7.42 2.92
N GLY A 89 5.95 -7.16 4.16
CA GLY A 89 7.37 -7.21 4.52
C GLY A 89 8.01 -8.59 4.33
N LEU A 90 7.25 -9.67 4.58
CA LEU A 90 7.69 -11.03 4.28
C LEU A 90 7.88 -11.25 2.77
N PHE A 91 6.98 -10.74 1.94
CA PHE A 91 7.16 -10.81 0.48
C PHE A 91 8.41 -10.05 0.03
N PHE A 92 8.63 -8.82 0.52
CA PHE A 92 9.83 -8.05 0.22
C PHE A 92 11.10 -8.79 0.64
N LEU A 93 11.09 -9.39 1.83
CA LEU A 93 12.19 -10.23 2.30
C LEU A 93 12.46 -11.40 1.34
N ILE A 94 11.43 -12.16 0.94
CA ILE A 94 11.57 -13.31 0.04
C ILE A 94 12.11 -12.86 -1.32
N PHE A 95 11.58 -11.77 -1.89
CA PHE A 95 11.99 -11.29 -3.21
C PHE A 95 13.40 -10.69 -3.21
N SER A 96 13.83 -10.08 -2.10
CA SER A 96 15.20 -9.61 -1.95
C SER A 96 16.26 -10.72 -2.11
N ILE A 97 15.89 -11.98 -1.86
CA ILE A 97 16.77 -13.16 -2.02
C ILE A 97 17.05 -13.48 -3.49
N LEU A 98 16.21 -13.03 -4.43
CA LEU A 98 16.33 -13.38 -5.85
C LEU A 98 17.60 -12.80 -6.53
N ARG A 99 18.41 -11.99 -5.83
CA ARG A 99 19.70 -11.41 -6.25
C ARG A 99 19.68 -10.61 -7.57
N ILE A 100 18.52 -10.39 -8.18
CA ILE A 100 18.34 -9.60 -9.40
C ILE A 100 17.51 -8.36 -9.04
N PRO A 101 18.13 -7.16 -8.94
CA PRO A 101 17.47 -5.97 -8.41
C PRO A 101 16.19 -5.56 -9.15
N ILE A 102 16.20 -5.62 -10.49
CA ILE A 102 15.05 -5.21 -11.30
C ILE A 102 13.86 -6.15 -11.10
N ILE A 103 14.13 -7.47 -10.97
CA ILE A 103 13.08 -8.47 -10.79
C ILE A 103 12.51 -8.37 -9.37
N SER A 104 13.36 -8.15 -8.36
CA SER A 104 12.90 -7.89 -6.98
C SER A 104 11.94 -6.71 -6.97
N LEU A 105 12.32 -5.56 -7.53
CA LEU A 105 11.47 -4.37 -7.57
C LEU A 105 10.12 -4.62 -8.24
N MET A 106 10.11 -5.36 -9.36
CA MET A 106 8.88 -5.71 -10.07
C MET A 106 7.95 -6.60 -9.24
N LEU A 107 8.51 -7.53 -8.46
CA LEU A 107 7.77 -8.40 -7.56
C LEU A 107 7.31 -7.68 -6.29
N ASP A 108 8.12 -6.77 -5.76
CA ASP A 108 7.78 -5.91 -4.62
C ASP A 108 6.59 -5.01 -4.98
N ALA A 109 6.61 -4.40 -6.17
CA ALA A 109 5.48 -3.63 -6.68
C ALA A 109 4.22 -4.48 -6.88
N LEU A 110 4.39 -5.74 -7.27
CA LEU A 110 3.26 -6.67 -7.43
C LEU A 110 2.65 -7.00 -6.06
N ALA A 111 3.47 -7.33 -5.07
CA ALA A 111 3.02 -7.57 -3.70
C ALA A 111 2.33 -6.34 -3.09
N LEU A 112 2.85 -5.13 -3.35
CA LEU A 112 2.23 -3.89 -2.92
C LEU A 112 0.86 -3.66 -3.60
N ALA A 113 0.74 -3.96 -4.90
CA ALA A 113 -0.54 -3.86 -5.61
C ALA A 113 -1.59 -4.81 -5.01
N PHE A 114 -1.21 -6.06 -4.70
CA PHE A 114 -2.09 -6.98 -3.99
C PHE A 114 -2.47 -6.45 -2.60
N ASN A 115 -1.52 -5.90 -1.84
CA ASN A 115 -1.79 -5.29 -0.55
C ASN A 115 -2.84 -4.15 -0.66
N PHE A 116 -2.73 -3.28 -1.66
CA PHE A 116 -3.72 -2.23 -1.92
C PHE A 116 -5.10 -2.78 -2.27
N LEU A 117 -5.19 -3.86 -3.04
CA LEU A 117 -6.47 -4.49 -3.37
C LEU A 117 -7.11 -5.18 -2.15
N LEU A 118 -6.31 -5.66 -1.20
CA LEU A 118 -6.79 -6.27 0.06
C LEU A 118 -7.35 -5.22 1.04
N LEU A 119 -6.77 -4.03 1.09
CA LEU A 119 -7.11 -2.96 2.04
C LEU A 119 -8.61 -2.61 2.12
N PRO A 120 -9.34 -2.44 1.00
CA PRO A 120 -10.79 -2.27 1.02
C PRO A 120 -11.57 -3.38 1.77
N SER A 121 -11.09 -4.62 1.77
CA SER A 121 -11.71 -5.76 2.50
C SER A 121 -11.64 -5.59 4.00
N ILE A 122 -10.51 -5.09 4.50
CA ILE A 122 -10.31 -4.73 5.90
C ILE A 122 -11.35 -3.70 6.34
N TYR A 123 -11.53 -2.64 5.57
CA TYR A 123 -12.46 -1.56 5.91
C TYR A 123 -13.94 -1.94 5.82
N ARG A 124 -14.29 -2.99 5.07
CA ARG A 124 -15.66 -3.53 5.01
C ARG A 124 -15.91 -4.65 6.04
N GLY A 125 -14.94 -5.00 6.88
CA GLY A 125 -15.07 -6.08 7.86
C GLY A 125 -15.21 -7.48 7.27
N LYS A 126 -14.94 -7.64 5.96
CA LYS A 126 -14.97 -8.92 5.26
C LYS A 126 -13.55 -9.45 5.16
N ILE A 127 -13.09 -10.14 6.20
CA ILE A 127 -11.76 -10.77 6.26
C ILE A 127 -11.90 -12.26 5.95
N ASP A 128 -12.65 -12.62 4.90
CA ASP A 128 -12.50 -13.95 4.31
C ASP A 128 -11.43 -13.85 3.22
N VAL A 129 -10.29 -14.50 3.48
CA VAL A 129 -9.14 -14.54 2.59
C VAL A 129 -9.51 -15.21 1.28
N GLY A 130 -10.34 -16.26 1.30
CA GLY A 130 -10.76 -16.98 0.10
C GLY A 130 -11.61 -16.10 -0.82
N GLU A 131 -12.69 -15.53 -0.29
CA GLU A 131 -13.54 -14.60 -1.05
C GLU A 131 -12.76 -13.39 -1.57
N THR A 132 -11.79 -12.90 -0.79
CA THR A 132 -11.00 -11.74 -1.20
C THR A 132 -10.04 -12.08 -2.34
N ILE A 133 -9.38 -13.24 -2.31
CA ILE A 133 -8.50 -13.69 -3.41
C ILE A 133 -9.31 -13.92 -4.68
N ASP A 134 -10.46 -14.61 -4.57
CA ASP A 134 -11.36 -14.83 -5.70
C ASP A 134 -11.86 -13.50 -6.29
N TRP A 135 -12.20 -12.55 -5.43
CA TRP A 135 -12.59 -11.20 -5.84
C TRP A 135 -11.44 -10.48 -6.56
N ILE A 136 -10.21 -10.51 -6.03
CA ILE A 136 -9.05 -9.88 -6.68
C ILE A 136 -8.84 -10.48 -8.07
N SER A 137 -8.85 -11.80 -8.19
CA SER A 137 -8.66 -12.51 -9.46
C SER A 137 -9.72 -12.10 -10.49
N ARG A 138 -11.00 -12.07 -10.10
CA ARG A 138 -12.11 -11.59 -10.96
C ARG A 138 -11.99 -10.12 -11.31
N SER A 139 -11.51 -9.29 -10.38
CA SER A 139 -11.37 -7.85 -10.61
C SER A 139 -10.29 -7.53 -11.62
N ILE A 140 -9.17 -8.25 -11.55
CA ILE A 140 -8.07 -8.11 -12.51
C ILE A 140 -8.51 -8.55 -13.91
N SER A 141 -9.32 -9.61 -14.02
CA SER A 141 -9.81 -10.07 -15.32
C SER A 141 -10.87 -9.15 -15.93
N LEU A 142 -11.69 -8.49 -15.11
CA LEU A 142 -12.72 -7.55 -15.56
C LEU A 142 -12.16 -6.17 -15.92
N ASP A 143 -11.17 -5.66 -15.16
CA ASP A 143 -10.56 -4.34 -15.40
C ASP A 143 -9.02 -4.38 -15.29
N PHE A 144 -8.42 -5.05 -16.27
CA PHE A 144 -6.98 -5.20 -16.36
C PHE A 144 -6.23 -3.87 -16.49
N ILE A 145 -6.82 -2.86 -17.17
CA ILE A 145 -6.17 -1.56 -17.37
C ILE A 145 -6.03 -0.83 -16.02
N SER A 146 -7.08 -0.80 -15.21
CA SER A 146 -6.99 -0.19 -13.87
C SER A 146 -5.98 -0.93 -12.98
N PHE A 147 -5.92 -2.26 -13.07
CA PHE A 147 -4.88 -3.04 -12.38
C PHE A 147 -3.46 -2.69 -12.86
N LEU A 148 -3.25 -2.57 -14.17
CA LEU A 148 -1.96 -2.19 -14.74
C LEU A 148 -1.52 -0.80 -14.26
N ILE A 149 -2.46 0.15 -14.20
CA ILE A 149 -2.20 1.50 -13.69
C ILE A 149 -1.85 1.44 -12.18
N LEU A 150 -2.61 0.68 -11.39
CA LEU A 150 -2.30 0.44 -9.98
C LEU A 150 -0.89 -0.14 -9.80
N TYR A 151 -0.51 -1.13 -10.61
CA TYR A 151 0.81 -1.74 -10.59
C TYR A 151 1.93 -0.73 -10.92
N ILE A 152 1.72 0.12 -11.93
CA ILE A 152 2.66 1.20 -12.27
C ILE A 152 2.79 2.22 -11.13
N LEU A 153 1.68 2.60 -10.48
CA LEU A 153 1.72 3.45 -9.29
C LEU A 153 2.49 2.80 -8.13
N CYS A 154 2.37 1.48 -7.97
CA CYS A 154 3.13 0.72 -6.98
C CYS A 154 4.63 0.73 -7.27
N LEU A 155 5.06 0.60 -8.52
CA LEU A 155 6.47 0.75 -8.92
C LEU A 155 7.02 2.12 -8.51
N PHE A 156 6.24 3.17 -8.71
CA PHE A 156 6.63 4.53 -8.32
C PHE A 156 6.62 4.76 -6.80
N SER A 157 5.94 3.91 -6.03
CA SER A 157 5.83 4.05 -4.57
C SER A 157 7.11 3.69 -3.81
N PHE A 158 8.14 3.17 -4.49
CA PHE A 158 9.46 2.93 -3.91
C PHE A 158 10.42 4.11 -4.09
N TYR A 159 9.99 5.16 -4.80
CA TYR A 159 10.78 6.38 -4.97
C TYR A 159 10.31 7.43 -3.95
N PRO A 160 11.22 7.95 -3.09
CA PRO A 160 10.88 8.99 -2.13
C PRO A 160 10.22 10.19 -2.80
N VAL A 161 9.31 10.86 -2.09
CA VAL A 161 8.51 12.03 -2.55
C VAL A 161 7.37 11.63 -3.48
N ILE A 162 7.60 10.71 -4.41
CA ILE A 162 6.56 10.22 -5.34
C ILE A 162 5.60 9.30 -4.59
N ASP A 163 6.13 8.48 -3.68
CA ASP A 163 5.42 7.57 -2.79
C ASP A 163 4.23 8.22 -2.06
N ILE A 164 4.39 9.45 -1.57
CA ILE A 164 3.34 10.19 -0.86
C ILE A 164 2.06 10.30 -1.70
N ILE A 165 2.23 10.59 -3.00
CA ILE A 165 1.12 10.75 -3.94
C ILE A 165 0.62 9.38 -4.36
N THR A 166 1.53 8.49 -4.77
CA THR A 166 1.15 7.20 -5.36
C THR A 166 0.49 6.28 -4.36
N ILE A 167 0.90 6.26 -3.10
CA ILE A 167 0.25 5.47 -2.03
C ILE A 167 -1.19 5.92 -1.84
N SER A 168 -1.39 7.24 -1.74
CA SER A 168 -2.73 7.83 -1.54
C SER A 168 -3.65 7.49 -2.71
N VAL A 169 -3.21 7.76 -3.94
CA VAL A 169 -3.99 7.48 -5.15
C VAL A 169 -4.26 5.99 -5.32
N SER A 170 -3.28 5.12 -5.05
CA SER A 170 -3.44 3.66 -5.15
C SER A 170 -4.48 3.13 -4.17
N SER A 171 -4.50 3.65 -2.95
CA SER A 171 -5.48 3.26 -1.92
C SER A 171 -6.93 3.64 -2.28
N ILE A 172 -7.13 4.81 -2.88
CA ILE A 172 -8.45 5.27 -3.33
C ILE A 172 -8.88 4.47 -4.57
N LEU A 173 -7.98 4.32 -5.54
CA LEU A 173 -8.24 3.57 -6.77
C LEU A 173 -8.62 2.12 -6.46
N SER A 174 -7.90 1.45 -5.55
CA SER A 174 -8.21 0.07 -5.18
C SER A 174 -9.58 -0.07 -4.54
N TYR A 175 -10.01 0.91 -3.75
CA TYR A 175 -11.35 0.96 -3.19
C TYR A 175 -12.43 1.16 -4.28
N LEU A 176 -12.22 2.09 -5.22
CA LEU A 176 -13.15 2.32 -6.33
C LEU A 176 -13.30 1.10 -7.22
N MET A 177 -12.20 0.39 -7.50
CA MET A 177 -12.23 -0.89 -8.23
C MET A 177 -13.12 -1.93 -7.54
N ARG A 178 -13.21 -1.91 -6.20
CA ARG A 178 -14.03 -2.84 -5.42
C ARG A 178 -15.49 -2.46 -5.28
N ILE A 179 -15.87 -1.21 -5.48
CA ILE A 179 -17.30 -0.83 -5.45
C ILE A 179 -18.00 -1.25 -6.74
N ARG A 180 -17.28 -1.29 -7.85
CA ARG A 180 -17.87 -1.42 -9.19
C ARG A 180 -18.19 -2.86 -9.61
N ILE A 181 -17.75 -3.85 -8.84
CA ILE A 181 -17.93 -5.29 -9.07
C ILE A 181 -18.84 -5.84 -7.99
#